data_AF-A0A8J3V412-F1
#
_entry.id   AF-A0A8J3V412-F1
#
_cell.length_a   1.000
_cell.length_b   1.000
_cell.length_c   1.000
_cell.angle_alpha   90.00
_cell.angle_beta   90.00
_cell.angle_gamma   90.00
#
_symmetry.space_group_name_H-M   'P 1'
#
loop_
_entity.id
_entity.type
_entity.pdbx_description
1 polymer ?
#
loop_
_entity_poly.entity_id
_entity_poly.type
_entity_poly.pdbx_seq_one_letter_code
_entity_poly.pdbx_strand_id
1 'polypeptide(L)'
;MPHPGTRGVAKSGSMVSIMDVLVAFIAFAGALTAGFTTAVLIGRLREEATGWLIAWTVTTVVLTLSLGATGLGLLTGFGSGTFRISQITGSLLAPLWLSVGLLQLLADKGSSRIFGWLLGTALTVIGSVIMLLDPVSGAFSKALPKGGDHWDIWPEWLLRGVHGLVILMLLISLAIALLSWRDGDDVDIDNMNAAVVLAPAGMALTVALELGLPGILVVVLMTATAGGIWYAVSRPLAPYEDDEDEEDDEPEEWKDRGRRNPSDQRVASAHREMPVGAGVTQTVPPPPRRSGLGDLVAELQAEEEAERASRMRQQDGFPGHGPRLDDFGGPMTGHLMASDPLAPSLPSDFGMTPPAVPHDMPATGVMFPVTDGPPSFPQETGGVFGAAASRQGVSASAAMPPASVKPAPSTYGILTVFTLMDGSGEAFDKLAEETVEAVLRNEPDTLIFVCHAVKSAPLQRIVYELYRDEVSFSEHQRQSHMERFATERQPLVLATNVIELAVNAAKVTALPQR
;
A
#
# COMPACT_ATOMS: atom_id res chain seq x y z
N MET A 1 -23.95 49.26 -61.03
CA MET A 1 -22.60 48.67 -61.18
C MET A 1 -21.73 49.14 -60.02
N PRO A 2 -20.83 48.29 -59.50
CA PRO A 2 -20.77 47.97 -58.07
C PRO A 2 -19.51 48.46 -57.35
N HIS A 3 -19.53 48.46 -56.01
CA HIS A 3 -18.36 48.09 -55.20
C HIS A 3 -18.80 47.50 -53.85
N PRO A 4 -18.64 46.19 -53.64
CA PRO A 4 -18.62 45.59 -52.31
C PRO A 4 -17.18 45.22 -51.95
N GLY A 5 -16.83 45.35 -50.67
CA GLY A 5 -15.73 44.59 -50.09
C GLY A 5 -14.74 45.42 -49.30
N THR A 6 -14.95 45.46 -47.98
CA THR A 6 -13.91 45.23 -46.95
C THR A 6 -14.60 45.07 -45.58
N ARG A 7 -15.14 43.88 -45.31
CA ARG A 7 -15.44 43.41 -43.95
C ARG A 7 -15.03 41.94 -43.87
N GLY A 8 -13.81 41.69 -43.40
CA GLY A 8 -13.37 40.31 -43.21
C GLY A 8 -11.88 40.14 -42.98
N VAL A 9 -11.27 40.86 -42.02
CA VAL A 9 -9.89 40.54 -41.58
C VAL A 9 -9.71 40.63 -40.05
N ALA A 10 -10.59 41.32 -39.30
CA ALA A 10 -10.38 41.55 -37.86
C ALA A 10 -10.77 40.39 -36.90
N LYS A 11 -11.40 39.31 -37.38
CA LYS A 11 -11.95 38.25 -36.49
C LYS A 11 -10.95 37.16 -36.09
N SER A 12 -9.90 36.94 -36.89
CA SER A 12 -8.95 35.84 -36.67
C SER A 12 -7.93 36.16 -35.57
N GLY A 13 -7.41 37.39 -35.50
CA GLY A 13 -6.45 37.79 -34.45
C GLY A 13 -7.03 37.84 -33.03
N SER A 14 -8.34 38.13 -32.90
CA SER A 14 -9.02 38.13 -31.60
C SER A 14 -9.22 36.73 -31.03
N MET A 15 -9.55 35.74 -31.86
CA MET A 15 -9.75 34.36 -31.38
C MET A 15 -8.44 33.69 -30.95
N VAL A 16 -7.33 33.95 -31.64
CA VAL A 16 -6.00 33.45 -31.24
C VAL A 16 -5.60 34.03 -29.88
N SER A 17 -5.78 35.34 -29.68
CA SER A 17 -5.49 35.97 -28.38
C SER A 17 -6.39 35.50 -27.24
N ILE A 18 -7.65 35.12 -27.52
CA ILE A 18 -8.56 34.57 -26.49
C ILE A 18 -8.16 33.15 -26.12
N MET A 19 -7.79 32.33 -27.10
CA MET A 19 -7.34 30.95 -26.88
C MET A 19 -6.07 30.93 -26.01
N ASP A 20 -5.07 31.77 -26.31
CA ASP A 20 -3.82 31.81 -25.56
C ASP A 20 -4.04 32.19 -24.08
N VAL A 21 -4.93 33.16 -23.82
CA VAL A 21 -5.31 33.58 -22.46
C VAL A 21 -6.07 32.46 -21.74
N LEU A 22 -6.96 31.76 -22.43
CA LEU A 22 -7.68 30.61 -21.86
C LEU A 22 -6.71 29.49 -21.47
N VAL A 23 -5.78 29.12 -22.36
CA VAL A 23 -4.79 28.07 -22.07
C VAL A 23 -3.88 28.48 -20.91
N ALA A 24 -3.47 29.75 -20.84
CA ALA A 24 -2.71 30.26 -19.70
C ALA A 24 -3.51 30.16 -18.39
N PHE A 25 -4.80 30.51 -18.41
CA PHE A 25 -5.67 30.37 -17.23
C PHE A 25 -5.77 28.90 -16.78
N ILE A 26 -5.95 27.96 -17.71
CA ILE A 26 -5.96 26.53 -17.39
C ILE A 26 -4.62 26.10 -16.79
N ALA A 27 -3.49 26.61 -17.32
CA ALA A 27 -2.17 26.30 -16.77
C ALA A 27 -2.02 26.80 -15.33
N PHE A 28 -2.48 28.01 -14.99
CA PHE A 28 -2.45 28.50 -13.61
C PHE A 28 -3.40 27.73 -12.69
N ALA A 29 -4.60 27.38 -13.17
CA ALA A 29 -5.52 26.54 -12.41
C ALA A 29 -4.89 25.17 -12.11
N GLY A 30 -4.25 24.55 -13.11
CA GLY A 30 -3.52 23.30 -12.94
C GLY A 30 -2.32 23.42 -12.00
N ALA A 31 -1.58 24.54 -12.04
CA ALA A 31 -0.50 24.80 -11.09
C ALA A 31 -1.02 24.89 -9.65
N LEU A 32 -2.18 25.50 -9.42
CA LEU A 32 -2.82 25.52 -8.10
C LEU A 32 -3.25 24.11 -7.67
N THR A 33 -3.84 23.31 -8.55
CA THR A 33 -4.19 21.91 -8.27
C THR A 33 -2.95 21.09 -7.89
N ALA A 34 -1.86 21.21 -8.67
CA ALA A 34 -0.60 20.52 -8.38
C ALA A 34 0.03 20.99 -7.07
N GLY A 35 -0.02 22.29 -6.77
CA GLY A 35 0.46 22.86 -5.51
C GLY A 35 -0.32 22.38 -4.29
N PHE A 36 -1.65 22.31 -4.40
CA PHE A 36 -2.50 21.76 -3.33
C PHE A 36 -2.26 20.27 -3.12
N THR A 37 -2.12 19.50 -4.20
CA THR A 37 -1.76 18.07 -4.15
C THR A 37 -0.42 17.85 -3.47
N THR A 38 0.57 18.69 -3.80
CA THR A 38 1.87 18.69 -3.14
C THR A 38 1.75 18.95 -1.64
N ALA A 39 0.94 19.92 -1.21
CA ALA A 39 0.76 20.23 0.20
C ALA A 39 0.16 19.05 0.99
N VAL A 40 -0.80 18.33 0.39
CA VAL A 40 -1.38 17.12 1.01
C VAL A 40 -0.38 15.98 1.08
N LEU A 41 0.36 15.72 0.00
CA LEU A 41 1.43 14.72 -0.02
C LEU A 41 2.49 15.02 1.04
N ILE A 42 2.93 16.28 1.19
CA ILE A 42 3.88 16.68 2.25
C ILE A 42 3.30 16.47 3.65
N GLY A 43 1.99 16.68 3.84
CA GLY A 43 1.30 16.36 5.08
C GLY A 43 1.45 14.88 5.42
N ARG A 44 1.17 14.00 4.46
CA ARG A 44 1.29 12.54 4.62
C ARG A 44 2.73 12.06 4.81
N LEU A 45 3.70 12.67 4.13
CA LEU A 45 5.13 12.34 4.33
C LEU A 45 5.60 12.52 5.77
N ARG A 46 4.93 13.37 6.55
CA ARG A 46 5.25 13.58 7.98
C ARG A 46 4.70 12.48 8.87
N GLU A 47 3.65 11.80 8.43
CA GLU A 47 3.03 10.69 9.13
C GLU A 47 3.74 9.39 8.76
N GLU A 48 3.95 9.15 7.46
CA GLU A 48 4.59 7.95 6.94
C GLU A 48 5.45 8.26 5.69
N ALA A 49 6.70 7.80 5.71
CA ALA A 49 7.66 8.05 4.63
C ALA A 49 7.80 6.82 3.74
N THR A 50 6.88 6.66 2.77
CA THR A 50 6.96 5.60 1.75
C THR A 50 7.60 6.09 0.46
N GLY A 51 8.24 5.18 -0.28
CA GLY A 51 9.02 5.53 -1.47
C GLY A 51 8.17 6.14 -2.60
N TRP A 52 6.98 5.57 -2.85
CA TRP A 52 6.05 6.04 -3.88
C TRP A 52 5.51 7.44 -3.57
N LEU A 53 5.28 7.75 -2.29
CA LEU A 53 4.73 9.02 -1.84
C LEU A 53 5.76 10.15 -2.01
N ILE A 54 7.04 9.88 -1.75
CA ILE A 54 8.13 10.82 -2.04
C ILE A 54 8.21 11.09 -3.55
N ALA A 55 8.20 10.05 -4.37
CA ALA A 55 8.28 10.19 -5.84
C ALA A 55 7.12 11.00 -6.42
N TRP A 56 5.89 10.78 -5.97
CA TRP A 56 4.74 11.57 -6.42
C TRP A 56 4.73 12.99 -5.85
N THR A 57 5.30 13.22 -4.67
CA THR A 57 5.55 14.59 -4.18
C THR A 57 6.50 15.34 -5.10
N VAL A 58 7.61 14.71 -5.52
CA VAL A 58 8.54 15.30 -6.50
C VAL A 58 7.79 15.61 -7.80
N THR A 59 6.99 14.66 -8.29
CA THR A 59 6.17 14.81 -9.50
C THR A 59 5.25 16.02 -9.44
N THR A 60 4.50 16.21 -8.34
CA THR A 60 3.56 17.32 -8.22
C THR A 60 4.26 18.67 -8.03
N VAL A 61 5.42 18.70 -7.36
CA VAL A 61 6.27 19.90 -7.27
C VAL A 61 6.72 20.34 -8.66
N VAL A 62 7.28 19.43 -9.46
CA VAL A 62 7.78 19.77 -10.80
C VAL A 62 6.64 20.10 -11.76
N LEU A 63 5.48 19.43 -11.65
CA LEU A 63 4.28 19.82 -12.42
C LEU A 63 3.81 21.23 -12.07
N THR A 64 3.86 21.62 -10.80
CA THR A 64 3.52 22.98 -10.36
C THR A 64 4.43 24.02 -11.01
N LEU A 65 5.74 23.77 -11.01
CA LEU A 65 6.73 24.63 -11.65
C LEU A 65 6.54 24.69 -13.17
N SER A 66 6.30 23.54 -13.81
CA SER A 66 6.08 23.44 -15.25
C SER A 66 4.84 24.22 -15.69
N LEU A 67 3.71 24.02 -15.00
CA LEU A 67 2.44 24.67 -15.30
C LEU A 67 2.51 26.18 -15.04
N GLY A 68 3.17 26.60 -13.97
CA GLY A 68 3.42 28.02 -13.68
C GLY A 68 4.29 28.70 -14.74
N ALA A 69 5.40 28.06 -15.14
CA ALA A 69 6.27 28.56 -16.21
C ALA A 69 5.54 28.59 -17.57
N THR A 70 4.74 27.57 -17.86
CA THR A 70 3.93 27.50 -19.07
C THR A 70 2.87 28.59 -19.11
N GLY A 71 2.11 28.79 -18.03
CA GLY A 71 1.13 29.88 -17.92
C GLY A 71 1.77 31.25 -18.10
N LEU A 72 2.94 31.48 -17.48
CA LEU A 72 3.69 32.72 -17.63
C LEU A 72 4.19 32.92 -19.08
N GLY A 73 4.71 31.87 -19.71
CA GLY A 73 5.18 31.89 -21.10
C GLY A 73 4.06 32.16 -22.11
N LEU A 74 2.87 31.60 -21.90
CA LEU A 74 1.70 31.84 -22.74
C LEU A 74 1.20 33.30 -22.62
N LEU A 75 1.27 33.91 -21.43
CA LEU A 75 0.87 35.31 -21.24
C LEU A 75 1.90 36.31 -21.77
N THR A 76 3.16 36.11 -21.41
CA THR A 76 4.23 37.10 -21.61
C THR A 76 5.10 36.83 -22.83
N GLY A 77 5.08 35.60 -23.36
CA GLY A 77 6.02 35.09 -24.35
C GLY A 77 7.07 34.19 -23.72
N PHE A 78 7.42 33.11 -24.39
CA PHE A 78 8.52 32.26 -23.97
C PHE A 78 9.86 32.96 -24.22
N GLY A 79 10.84 32.63 -23.38
CA GLY A 79 12.26 32.93 -23.60
C GLY A 79 13.08 31.73 -23.16
N SER A 80 14.40 31.78 -23.36
CA SER A 80 15.30 30.65 -23.05
C SER A 80 15.13 30.13 -21.62
N GLY A 81 15.02 31.02 -20.62
CA GLY A 81 14.83 30.60 -19.22
C GLY A 81 13.50 29.88 -18.98
N THR A 82 12.38 30.49 -19.38
CA THR A 82 11.04 29.90 -19.22
C THR A 82 10.89 28.59 -19.99
N PHE A 83 11.49 28.50 -21.19
CA PHE A 83 11.56 27.28 -21.98
C PHE A 83 12.32 26.17 -21.24
N ARG A 84 13.51 26.47 -20.70
CA ARG A 84 14.29 25.47 -19.94
C ARG A 84 13.53 24.98 -18.72
N ILE A 85 12.91 25.89 -17.97
CA ILE A 85 12.12 25.52 -16.79
C ILE A 85 10.97 24.60 -17.20
N SER A 86 10.18 24.97 -18.21
CA SER A 86 9.04 24.15 -18.64
C SER A 86 9.45 22.80 -19.20
N GLN A 87 10.57 22.72 -19.93
CA GLN A 87 11.08 21.45 -20.47
C GLN A 87 11.68 20.57 -19.37
N ILE A 88 12.60 21.08 -18.54
CA ILE A 88 13.22 20.27 -17.47
C ILE A 88 12.14 19.76 -16.51
N THR A 89 11.23 20.62 -16.06
CA THR A 89 10.22 20.19 -15.08
C THR A 89 9.09 19.38 -15.72
N GLY A 90 8.60 19.78 -16.89
CA GLY A 90 7.43 19.20 -17.53
C GLY A 90 7.69 18.02 -18.47
N SER A 91 8.79 18.03 -19.24
CA SER A 91 9.12 16.96 -20.18
C SER A 91 10.13 15.96 -19.63
N LEU A 92 11.08 16.38 -18.79
CA LEU A 92 12.01 15.44 -18.16
C LEU A 92 11.50 14.90 -16.83
N LEU A 93 11.31 15.76 -15.82
CA LEU A 93 11.16 15.33 -14.43
C LEU A 93 9.76 14.81 -14.09
N ALA A 94 8.69 15.47 -14.54
CA ALA A 94 7.32 15.07 -14.25
C ALA A 94 7.00 13.63 -14.73
N PRO A 95 7.18 13.27 -16.02
CA PRO A 95 6.91 11.91 -16.49
C PRO A 95 7.85 10.87 -15.85
N LEU A 96 9.13 11.22 -15.63
CA LEU A 96 10.09 10.33 -14.98
C LEU A 96 9.66 9.96 -13.57
N TRP A 97 9.43 10.94 -12.69
CA TRP A 97 9.10 10.69 -11.29
C TRP A 97 7.68 10.11 -11.11
N LEU A 98 6.75 10.39 -12.03
CA LEU A 98 5.46 9.71 -12.07
C LEU A 98 5.65 8.20 -12.25
N SER A 99 6.47 7.80 -13.23
CA SER A 99 6.74 6.38 -13.52
C SER A 99 7.53 5.70 -12.40
N VAL A 100 8.50 6.41 -11.78
CA VAL A 100 9.21 5.90 -10.61
C VAL A 100 8.26 5.69 -9.44
N GLY A 101 7.31 6.60 -9.20
CA GLY A 101 6.34 6.42 -8.11
C GLY A 101 5.41 5.22 -8.32
N LEU A 102 4.97 4.96 -9.56
CA LEU A 102 4.22 3.73 -9.87
C LEU A 102 5.07 2.47 -9.71
N LEU A 103 6.35 2.51 -10.12
CA LEU A 103 7.27 1.40 -9.88
C LEU A 103 7.45 1.14 -8.38
N GLN A 104 7.64 2.19 -7.56
CA GLN A 104 7.79 2.05 -6.11
C GLN A 104 6.54 1.46 -5.46
N LEU A 105 5.36 1.81 -5.97
CA LEU A 105 4.09 1.31 -5.44
C LEU A 105 3.89 -0.17 -5.77
N LEU A 106 4.24 -0.60 -6.98
CA LEU A 106 3.94 -1.93 -7.51
C LEU A 106 5.10 -2.93 -7.41
N ALA A 107 6.23 -2.53 -6.84
CA ALA A 107 7.40 -3.41 -6.75
C ALA A 107 7.35 -4.26 -5.48
N ASP A 108 7.24 -5.56 -5.65
CA ASP A 108 7.30 -6.57 -4.57
C ASP A 108 8.71 -6.84 -4.04
N LYS A 109 9.74 -6.37 -4.76
CA LYS A 109 11.15 -6.58 -4.41
C LYS A 109 11.87 -5.28 -4.10
N GLY A 110 12.60 -5.25 -3.00
CA GLY A 110 13.41 -4.11 -2.56
C GLY A 110 14.47 -3.74 -3.58
N SER A 111 15.03 -4.72 -4.29
CA SER A 111 15.97 -4.48 -5.41
C SER A 111 15.36 -3.63 -6.52
N SER A 112 14.09 -3.86 -6.87
CA SER A 112 13.36 -3.07 -7.88
C SER A 112 13.12 -1.65 -7.37
N ARG A 113 12.76 -1.48 -6.10
CA ARG A 113 12.60 -0.16 -5.46
C ARG A 113 13.92 0.62 -5.45
N ILE A 114 15.04 -0.03 -5.10
CA ILE A 114 16.38 0.59 -5.13
C ILE A 114 16.73 0.99 -6.56
N PHE A 115 16.45 0.14 -7.55
CA PHE A 115 16.66 0.46 -8.96
C PHE A 115 15.88 1.72 -9.38
N GLY A 116 14.61 1.83 -8.99
CA GLY A 116 13.80 3.03 -9.26
C GLY A 116 14.42 4.32 -8.72
N TRP A 117 14.95 4.28 -7.50
CA TRP A 117 15.66 5.42 -6.90
C TRP A 117 16.94 5.80 -7.64
N LEU A 118 17.77 4.81 -7.97
CA LEU A 118 19.02 5.01 -8.69
C LEU A 118 18.76 5.60 -10.07
N LEU A 119 17.82 4.99 -10.83
CA LEU A 119 17.46 5.41 -12.17
C LEU A 119 16.87 6.83 -12.17
N GLY A 120 15.87 7.09 -11.33
CA GLY A 120 15.21 8.39 -11.24
C GLY A 120 16.17 9.51 -10.85
N THR A 121 17.03 9.27 -9.87
CA THR A 121 18.01 10.26 -9.40
C THR A 121 19.11 10.50 -10.43
N ALA A 122 19.66 9.44 -11.03
CA ALA A 122 20.71 9.56 -12.04
C ALA A 122 20.23 10.35 -13.27
N LEU A 123 19.05 10.01 -13.81
CA LEU A 123 18.46 10.73 -14.94
C LEU A 123 18.07 12.17 -14.60
N THR A 124 17.61 12.42 -13.37
CA THR A 124 17.35 13.78 -12.89
C THR A 124 18.61 14.63 -12.91
N VAL A 125 19.71 14.14 -12.31
CA VAL A 125 20.97 14.90 -12.22
C VAL A 125 21.60 15.08 -13.59
N ILE A 126 21.84 13.98 -14.32
CA ILE A 126 22.52 14.01 -15.61
C ILE A 126 21.67 14.77 -16.63
N GLY A 127 20.38 14.45 -16.71
CA GLY A 127 19.49 15.06 -17.67
C GLY A 127 19.27 16.54 -17.43
N SER A 128 19.08 16.96 -16.17
CA SER A 128 18.95 18.39 -15.86
C SER A 128 20.23 19.16 -16.17
N VAL A 129 21.41 18.60 -15.91
CA VAL A 129 22.69 19.24 -16.24
C VAL A 129 22.84 19.41 -17.75
N ILE A 130 22.57 18.36 -18.53
CA ILE A 130 22.60 18.42 -20.01
C ILE A 130 21.64 19.52 -20.48
N MET A 131 20.38 19.46 -20.08
CA MET A 131 19.37 20.42 -20.51
C MET A 131 19.58 21.85 -19.98
N LEU A 132 20.34 22.04 -18.90
CA LEU A 132 20.65 23.37 -18.38
C LEU A 132 21.83 24.03 -19.11
N LEU A 133 22.85 23.25 -19.48
CA LEU A 133 24.09 23.75 -20.06
C LEU A 133 24.06 23.78 -21.60
N ASP A 134 23.30 22.90 -22.23
CA ASP A 134 23.29 22.76 -23.69
C ASP A 134 22.64 23.97 -24.38
N PRO A 135 23.13 24.42 -25.55
CA PRO A 135 22.59 25.60 -26.23
C PRO A 135 21.11 25.44 -26.60
N VAL A 136 20.42 26.58 -26.56
CA VAL A 136 19.03 26.70 -27.01
C VAL A 136 19.00 27.65 -28.18
N SER A 137 18.34 27.24 -29.26
CA SER A 137 18.28 27.97 -30.51
C SER A 137 16.83 28.25 -30.94
N GLY A 138 16.66 29.02 -32.01
CA GLY A 138 15.34 29.37 -32.54
C GLY A 138 14.70 30.59 -31.88
N ALA A 139 13.60 31.06 -32.48
CA ALA A 139 12.83 32.20 -32.01
C ALA A 139 11.68 31.74 -31.11
N PHE A 140 11.49 32.41 -29.99
CA PHE A 140 10.37 32.14 -29.09
C PHE A 140 9.14 32.97 -29.44
N SER A 141 7.97 32.44 -29.09
CA SER A 141 6.69 33.12 -29.26
C SER A 141 5.82 32.91 -28.02
N LYS A 142 4.53 33.29 -28.09
CA LYS A 142 3.54 32.96 -27.05
C LYS A 142 2.95 31.56 -27.20
N ALA A 143 3.24 30.84 -28.29
CA ALA A 143 2.84 29.45 -28.43
C ALA A 143 3.72 28.55 -27.57
N LEU A 144 3.17 27.40 -27.13
CA LEU A 144 3.94 26.41 -26.38
C LEU A 144 5.11 25.90 -27.27
N PRO A 145 6.38 26.09 -26.85
CA PRO A 145 7.53 25.72 -27.65
C PRO A 145 7.70 24.20 -27.69
N LYS A 146 7.87 23.64 -28.89
CA LYS A 146 8.21 22.22 -29.09
C LYS A 146 9.69 22.01 -28.84
N GLY A 147 10.06 21.03 -28.01
CA GLY A 147 11.45 20.80 -27.61
C GLY A 147 12.40 20.60 -28.80
N GLY A 148 12.01 19.77 -29.77
CA GLY A 148 12.84 19.45 -30.95
C GLY A 148 13.10 20.63 -31.90
N ASP A 149 12.39 21.75 -31.76
CA ASP A 149 12.62 22.94 -32.59
C ASP A 149 13.69 23.88 -31.97
N HIS A 150 14.06 23.64 -30.71
CA HIS A 150 14.88 24.54 -29.91
C HIS A 150 16.14 23.89 -29.33
N TRP A 151 16.07 22.59 -29.03
CA TRP A 151 17.21 21.81 -28.53
C TRP A 151 18.19 21.44 -29.63
N ASP A 152 19.47 21.32 -29.26
CA ASP A 152 20.47 20.64 -30.07
C ASP A 152 20.34 19.10 -29.90
N ILE A 153 21.24 18.35 -30.51
CA ILE A 153 21.21 16.89 -30.58
C ILE A 153 21.11 16.25 -29.19
N TRP A 154 21.90 16.69 -28.20
CA TRP A 154 22.00 15.97 -26.92
C TRP A 154 20.70 15.99 -26.08
N PRO A 155 20.08 17.15 -25.82
CA PRO A 155 18.82 17.20 -25.07
C PRO A 155 17.67 16.53 -25.82
N GLU A 156 17.63 16.63 -27.17
CA GLU A 156 16.58 16.01 -27.97
C GLU A 156 16.61 14.47 -27.85
N TRP A 157 17.80 13.86 -28.03
CA TRP A 157 17.95 12.41 -27.90
C TRP A 157 17.78 11.92 -26.46
N LEU A 158 18.25 12.70 -25.47
CA LEU A 158 18.01 12.42 -24.06
C LEU A 158 16.51 12.35 -23.76
N LEU A 159 15.74 13.38 -24.15
CA LEU A 159 14.30 13.42 -23.92
C LEU A 159 13.58 12.26 -24.61
N ARG A 160 13.93 11.95 -25.86
CA ARG A 160 13.38 10.78 -26.57
C ARG A 160 13.65 9.47 -25.83
N GLY A 161 14.89 9.28 -25.36
CA GLY A 161 15.28 8.10 -24.60
C GLY A 161 14.51 7.97 -23.29
N VAL A 162 14.43 9.07 -22.52
CA VAL A 162 13.68 9.09 -21.26
C VAL A 162 12.19 8.90 -21.48
N HIS A 163 11.59 9.54 -22.49
CA HIS A 163 10.18 9.34 -22.85
C HIS A 163 9.88 7.89 -23.22
N GLY A 164 10.74 7.26 -24.02
CA GLY A 164 10.59 5.84 -24.38
C GLY A 164 10.67 4.93 -23.15
N LEU A 165 11.62 5.19 -22.24
CA LEU A 165 11.76 4.47 -20.97
C LEU A 165 10.55 4.68 -20.06
N VAL A 166 10.06 5.91 -19.91
CA VAL A 166 8.86 6.22 -19.11
C VAL A 166 7.65 5.47 -19.64
N ILE A 167 7.40 5.51 -20.95
CA ILE A 167 6.25 4.80 -21.55
C ILE A 167 6.37 3.30 -21.27
N LEU A 168 7.56 2.71 -21.43
CA LEU A 168 7.79 1.30 -21.10
C LEU A 168 7.50 1.00 -19.62
N MET A 169 8.00 1.82 -18.69
CA MET A 169 7.77 1.64 -17.26
C MET A 169 6.29 1.77 -16.89
N LEU A 170 5.57 2.73 -17.47
CA LEU A 170 4.14 2.93 -17.25
C LEU A 170 3.32 1.77 -17.84
N LEU A 171 3.69 1.23 -19.00
CA LEU A 171 3.06 0.05 -19.60
C LEU A 171 3.25 -1.19 -18.73
N ILE A 172 4.48 -1.43 -18.25
CA ILE A 172 4.78 -2.55 -17.35
C ILE A 172 3.98 -2.41 -16.04
N SER A 173 3.98 -1.21 -15.45
CA SER A 173 3.22 -0.92 -14.22
C SER A 173 1.73 -1.18 -14.40
N LEU A 174 1.15 -0.71 -15.51
CA LEU A 174 -0.26 -0.95 -15.83
C LEU A 174 -0.56 -2.45 -16.04
N ALA A 175 0.34 -3.17 -16.72
CA ALA A 175 0.19 -4.61 -16.93
C ALA A 175 0.24 -5.38 -15.61
N ILE A 176 1.19 -5.08 -14.73
CA ILE A 176 1.31 -5.70 -13.40
C ILE A 176 0.02 -5.46 -12.61
N ALA A 177 -0.43 -4.21 -12.50
CA ALA A 177 -1.59 -3.87 -11.69
C ALA A 177 -2.91 -4.49 -12.21
N LEU A 178 -3.04 -4.65 -13.55
CA LEU A 178 -4.21 -5.32 -14.13
C LEU A 178 -4.17 -6.85 -13.97
N LEU A 179 -2.98 -7.43 -13.94
CA LEU A 179 -2.79 -8.86 -13.72
C LEU A 179 -2.96 -9.23 -12.24
N SER A 180 -2.39 -8.44 -11.32
CA SER A 180 -2.52 -8.66 -9.87
C SER A 180 -3.96 -8.50 -9.41
N TRP A 181 -4.68 -7.48 -9.89
CA TRP A 181 -6.09 -7.27 -9.54
C TRP A 181 -7.00 -8.47 -9.82
N ARG A 182 -6.74 -9.21 -10.92
CA ARG A 182 -7.67 -10.27 -11.35
C ARG A 182 -7.81 -11.38 -10.31
N ASP A 183 -6.72 -11.66 -9.61
CA ASP A 183 -6.60 -12.77 -8.67
C ASP A 183 -6.29 -12.24 -7.24
N GLY A 184 -6.40 -10.92 -7.03
CA GLY A 184 -5.89 -10.18 -5.87
C GLY A 184 -6.93 -9.73 -4.83
N ASP A 185 -6.44 -9.10 -3.76
CA ASP A 185 -7.25 -8.62 -2.63
C ASP A 185 -7.66 -7.14 -2.76
N ASP A 186 -8.18 -6.54 -1.67
CA ASP A 186 -8.62 -5.14 -1.67
C ASP A 186 -7.45 -4.14 -1.91
N VAL A 187 -6.22 -4.50 -1.56
CA VAL A 187 -5.02 -3.67 -1.80
C VAL A 187 -4.69 -3.66 -3.30
N ASP A 188 -4.75 -4.81 -3.95
CA ASP A 188 -4.55 -4.94 -5.40
C ASP A 188 -5.56 -4.10 -6.19
N ILE A 189 -6.81 -4.06 -5.71
CA ILE A 189 -7.86 -3.22 -6.30
C ILE A 189 -7.48 -1.74 -6.26
N ASP A 190 -7.01 -1.23 -5.12
CA ASP A 190 -6.68 0.19 -4.98
C ASP A 190 -5.41 0.59 -5.73
N ASN A 191 -4.39 -0.28 -5.74
CA ASN A 191 -3.19 -0.11 -6.55
C ASN A 191 -3.52 -0.12 -8.06
N MET A 192 -4.41 -1.01 -8.50
CA MET A 192 -4.93 -1.02 -9.86
C MET A 192 -5.69 0.27 -10.19
N ASN A 193 -6.55 0.74 -9.29
CA ASN A 193 -7.30 1.99 -9.50
C ASN A 193 -6.36 3.19 -9.69
N ALA A 194 -5.24 3.25 -8.96
CA ALA A 194 -4.21 4.25 -9.18
C ALA A 194 -3.50 4.08 -10.53
N ALA A 195 -3.07 2.87 -10.87
CA ALA A 195 -2.34 2.58 -12.10
C ALA A 195 -3.17 2.86 -13.37
N VAL A 196 -4.45 2.48 -13.39
CA VAL A 196 -5.37 2.68 -14.52
C VAL A 196 -5.64 4.17 -14.79
N VAL A 197 -5.49 5.03 -13.79
CA VAL A 197 -5.59 6.48 -13.96
C VAL A 197 -4.25 7.08 -14.36
N LEU A 198 -3.19 6.78 -13.61
CA LEU A 198 -1.91 7.46 -13.72
C LEU A 198 -1.08 7.01 -14.93
N ALA A 199 -1.07 5.72 -15.25
CA ALA A 199 -0.26 5.21 -16.36
C ALA A 199 -0.77 5.71 -17.71
N PRO A 200 -2.08 5.66 -18.05
CA PRO A 200 -2.59 6.25 -19.28
C PRO A 200 -2.41 7.76 -19.34
N ALA A 201 -2.62 8.48 -18.24
CA ALA A 201 -2.40 9.93 -18.18
C ALA A 201 -0.93 10.29 -18.45
N GLY A 202 0.01 9.59 -17.81
CA GLY A 202 1.45 9.79 -18.00
C GLY A 202 1.92 9.43 -19.41
N MET A 203 1.42 8.33 -19.98
CA MET A 203 1.71 7.94 -21.37
C MET A 203 1.17 8.98 -22.35
N ALA A 204 -0.08 9.40 -22.19
CA ALA A 204 -0.69 10.40 -23.05
C ALA A 204 0.05 11.75 -22.98
N LEU A 205 0.45 12.18 -21.77
CA LEU A 205 1.27 13.38 -21.59
C LEU A 205 2.62 13.25 -22.34
N THR A 206 3.31 12.12 -22.16
CA THR A 206 4.62 11.87 -22.78
C THR A 206 4.52 11.85 -24.31
N VAL A 207 3.52 11.15 -24.86
CA VAL A 207 3.24 11.11 -26.31
C VAL A 207 2.85 12.50 -26.83
N ALA A 208 2.06 13.27 -26.08
CA ALA A 208 1.67 14.62 -26.47
C ALA A 208 2.87 15.57 -26.61
N LEU A 209 3.83 15.44 -25.70
CA LEU A 209 5.09 16.20 -25.73
C LEU A 209 5.96 15.81 -26.93
N GLU A 210 6.10 14.51 -27.22
CA GLU A 210 6.93 14.01 -28.33
C GLU A 210 6.36 14.40 -29.70
N LEU A 211 5.05 14.27 -29.87
CA LEU A 211 4.37 14.62 -31.13
C LEU A 211 4.26 16.13 -31.34
N GLY A 212 4.51 16.94 -30.29
CA GLY A 212 4.30 18.38 -30.33
C GLY A 212 2.83 18.75 -30.50
N LEU A 213 1.95 18.09 -29.75
CA LEU A 213 0.51 18.36 -29.79
C LEU A 213 0.19 19.80 -29.33
N PRO A 214 -0.99 20.34 -29.70
CA PRO A 214 -1.43 21.67 -29.29
C PRO A 214 -1.28 21.90 -27.78
N GLY A 215 -0.79 23.08 -27.40
CA GLY A 215 -0.45 23.39 -26.00
C GLY A 215 -1.62 23.24 -25.01
N ILE A 216 -2.86 23.42 -25.47
CA ILE A 216 -4.04 23.14 -24.66
C ILE A 216 -4.10 21.68 -24.19
N LEU A 217 -3.79 20.72 -25.07
CA LEU A 217 -3.81 19.30 -24.72
C LEU A 217 -2.71 18.97 -23.71
N VAL A 218 -1.49 19.50 -23.92
CA VAL A 218 -0.37 19.30 -23.00
C VAL A 218 -0.69 19.86 -21.61
N VAL A 219 -1.22 21.08 -21.53
CA VAL A 219 -1.59 21.71 -20.26
C VAL A 219 -2.72 20.96 -19.55
N VAL A 220 -3.73 20.50 -20.31
CA VAL A 220 -4.82 19.68 -19.75
C VAL A 220 -4.29 18.34 -19.24
N LEU A 221 -3.39 17.68 -19.97
CA LEU A 221 -2.80 16.41 -19.55
C LEU A 221 -1.90 16.56 -18.31
N MET A 222 -1.11 17.63 -18.22
CA MET A 222 -0.33 17.95 -17.01
C MET A 222 -1.25 18.18 -15.80
N THR A 223 -2.34 18.93 -16.01
CA THR A 223 -3.35 19.21 -14.96
C THR A 223 -4.06 17.91 -14.54
N ALA A 224 -4.46 17.09 -15.51
CA ALA A 224 -5.09 15.80 -15.27
C ALA A 224 -4.14 14.82 -14.56
N THR A 225 -2.84 14.86 -14.84
CA THR A 225 -1.83 14.07 -14.12
C THR A 225 -1.77 14.48 -12.65
N ALA A 226 -1.72 15.78 -12.35
CA ALA A 226 -1.74 16.27 -10.97
C ALA A 226 -3.04 15.88 -10.23
N GLY A 227 -4.20 16.06 -10.89
CA GLY A 227 -5.49 15.65 -10.34
C GLY A 227 -5.63 14.12 -10.20
N GLY A 228 -5.02 13.35 -11.10
CA GLY A 228 -4.95 11.89 -11.02
C GLY A 228 -4.14 11.44 -9.82
N ILE A 229 -3.03 12.12 -9.49
CA ILE A 229 -2.24 11.83 -8.29
C ILE A 229 -3.08 12.14 -7.03
N TRP A 230 -3.77 13.29 -7.00
CA TRP A 230 -4.72 13.60 -5.92
C TRP A 230 -5.77 12.51 -5.73
N TYR A 231 -6.36 12.05 -6.83
CA TYR A 231 -7.33 10.97 -6.82
C TYR A 231 -6.73 9.66 -6.29
N ALA A 232 -5.55 9.27 -6.76
CA ALA A 232 -4.87 8.06 -6.34
C ALA A 232 -4.60 8.08 -4.82
N VAL A 233 -4.07 9.19 -4.29
CA VAL A 233 -3.79 9.28 -2.85
C VAL A 233 -5.05 9.34 -1.99
N SER A 234 -6.21 9.70 -2.54
CA SER A 234 -7.45 9.66 -1.76
C SER A 234 -7.90 8.25 -1.34
N ARG A 235 -7.24 7.22 -1.86
CA ARG A 235 -7.46 5.80 -1.56
C ARG A 235 -6.36 5.24 -0.64
N PRO A 236 -6.65 4.18 0.13
CA PRO A 236 -5.66 3.49 0.94
C PRO A 236 -4.74 2.65 0.04
N LEU A 237 -3.70 3.30 -0.50
CA LEU A 237 -2.65 2.63 -1.28
C LEU A 237 -1.65 1.97 -0.34
N ALA A 238 -1.36 0.69 -0.55
CA ALA A 238 -0.31 -0.02 0.17
C ALA A 238 0.74 -0.53 -0.83
N PRO A 239 2.03 -0.18 -0.67
CA PRO A 239 3.08 -0.82 -1.43
C PRO A 239 3.15 -2.30 -1.05
N TYR A 240 3.40 -3.17 -2.02
CA TYR A 240 3.72 -4.57 -1.74
C TYR A 240 4.97 -4.62 -0.85
N GLU A 241 4.97 -5.42 0.21
CA GLU A 241 6.13 -5.60 1.08
C GLU A 241 6.95 -6.82 0.61
N ASP A 242 8.26 -6.80 0.84
CA ASP A 242 9.14 -7.88 0.43
C ASP A 242 8.94 -9.08 1.37
N ASP A 243 8.35 -10.18 0.90
CA ASP A 243 8.32 -11.48 1.59
C ASP A 243 9.70 -12.21 1.51
N GLU A 244 10.81 -11.49 1.32
CA GLU A 244 12.15 -12.05 1.00
C GLU A 244 12.84 -12.79 2.18
N ASP A 245 12.13 -13.26 3.20
CA ASP A 245 12.67 -14.15 4.24
C ASP A 245 12.10 -15.59 4.21
N GLU A 246 11.22 -15.99 3.28
CA GLU A 246 10.58 -17.32 3.31
C GLU A 246 10.74 -18.26 2.09
N GLU A 247 11.43 -17.88 1.01
CA GLU A 247 11.55 -18.79 -0.16
C GLU A 247 12.99 -19.26 -0.41
N ASP A 248 13.39 -20.34 0.26
CA ASP A 248 14.31 -21.32 -0.35
C ASP A 248 14.24 -22.76 0.24
N ASP A 249 13.34 -23.07 1.19
CA ASP A 249 13.22 -24.43 1.77
C ASP A 249 11.76 -24.88 2.06
N GLU A 250 10.84 -24.72 1.11
CA GLU A 250 9.53 -25.39 1.18
C GLU A 250 9.50 -26.53 0.12
N PRO A 251 9.63 -27.82 0.50
CA PRO A 251 9.41 -28.91 -0.45
C PRO A 251 7.95 -28.92 -0.90
N GLU A 252 7.73 -28.93 -2.22
CA GLU A 252 6.42 -29.01 -2.88
C GLU A 252 5.59 -30.21 -2.37
N GLU A 253 4.80 -30.03 -1.31
CA GLU A 253 3.87 -31.07 -0.85
C GLU A 253 2.53 -30.53 -0.33
N TRP A 254 2.03 -29.39 -0.82
CA TRP A 254 0.70 -28.88 -0.41
C TRP A 254 -0.18 -28.35 -1.56
N LYS A 255 -0.03 -28.87 -2.77
CA LYS A 255 -0.95 -28.57 -3.91
C LYS A 255 -2.26 -29.37 -3.93
N ASP A 256 -2.60 -30.13 -2.89
CA ASP A 256 -3.84 -30.93 -2.90
C ASP A 256 -4.60 -30.96 -1.56
N ARG A 257 -4.89 -29.78 -1.01
CA ARG A 257 -5.95 -29.62 0.01
C ARG A 257 -6.95 -28.54 -0.36
N GLY A 258 -7.82 -28.92 -1.29
CA GLY A 258 -9.26 -28.76 -1.12
C GLY A 258 -9.82 -27.33 -1.07
N ARG A 259 -10.27 -26.88 -2.24
CA ARG A 259 -11.47 -26.04 -2.38
C ARG A 259 -12.53 -26.43 -1.34
N ARG A 260 -12.75 -25.60 -0.32
CA ARG A 260 -13.96 -25.68 0.51
C ARG A 260 -14.79 -24.43 0.29
N ASN A 261 -15.94 -24.68 -0.33
CA ASN A 261 -16.99 -23.71 -0.58
C ASN A 261 -17.66 -23.33 0.78
N PRO A 262 -17.86 -22.04 1.11
CA PRO A 262 -18.45 -21.61 2.39
C PRO A 262 -19.93 -22.00 2.61
N SER A 263 -20.57 -22.72 1.68
CA SER A 263 -22.01 -23.04 1.77
C SER A 263 -22.37 -24.32 2.53
N ASP A 264 -21.41 -25.17 2.88
CA ASP A 264 -21.72 -26.50 3.47
C ASP A 264 -21.72 -26.54 5.00
N GLN A 265 -21.41 -25.43 5.68
CA GLN A 265 -21.37 -25.42 7.15
C GLN A 265 -22.73 -25.14 7.82
N ARG A 266 -23.81 -24.93 7.05
CA ARG A 266 -25.17 -24.68 7.58
C ARG A 266 -26.11 -25.88 7.63
N VAL A 267 -25.67 -27.10 7.30
CA VAL A 267 -26.55 -28.30 7.33
C VAL A 267 -26.10 -29.37 8.33
N ALA A 268 -24.98 -29.17 9.04
CA ALA A 268 -24.43 -30.16 9.97
C ALA A 268 -24.77 -29.92 11.46
N SER A 269 -25.93 -29.32 11.75
CA SER A 269 -26.41 -29.14 13.13
C SER A 269 -27.94 -29.20 13.24
N ALA A 270 -28.55 -30.16 12.54
CA ALA A 270 -29.94 -30.54 12.79
C ALA A 270 -30.12 -32.03 12.53
N HIS A 271 -29.87 -32.86 13.54
CA HIS A 271 -30.59 -34.12 13.81
C HIS A 271 -29.91 -34.81 15.00
N ARG A 272 -30.34 -34.44 16.21
CA ARG A 272 -30.23 -35.31 17.37
C ARG A 272 -31.58 -35.36 18.06
N GLU A 273 -32.35 -36.36 17.68
CA GLU A 273 -33.61 -36.71 18.35
C GLU A 273 -33.32 -37.12 19.80
N MET A 274 -34.09 -36.55 20.73
CA MET A 274 -34.22 -37.01 22.11
C MET A 274 -35.71 -37.13 22.44
N PRO A 275 -36.13 -38.14 23.22
CA PRO A 275 -37.51 -38.60 23.28
C PRO A 275 -38.41 -37.72 24.15
N VAL A 276 -39.68 -37.65 23.73
CA VAL A 276 -40.78 -36.91 24.34
C VAL A 276 -41.15 -37.47 25.72
N GLY A 277 -41.13 -36.60 26.73
CA GLY A 277 -41.71 -36.82 28.06
C GLY A 277 -42.69 -35.70 28.40
N ALA A 278 -43.89 -36.07 28.83
CA ALA A 278 -45.07 -35.21 28.94
C ALA A 278 -45.05 -34.24 30.14
N GLY A 279 -45.64 -33.05 29.91
CA GLY A 279 -46.50 -32.38 30.88
C GLY A 279 -45.92 -31.25 31.74
N VAL A 280 -46.58 -30.09 31.62
CA VAL A 280 -46.96 -29.10 32.66
C VAL A 280 -46.61 -27.67 32.26
N THR A 281 -47.66 -26.91 31.93
CA THR A 281 -47.68 -25.44 31.78
C THR A 281 -47.48 -24.76 33.14
N GLN A 282 -46.43 -23.97 33.29
CA GLN A 282 -46.38 -22.88 34.27
C GLN A 282 -45.80 -21.61 33.63
N THR A 283 -46.60 -20.55 33.69
CA THR A 283 -46.25 -19.19 33.29
C THR A 283 -45.41 -18.52 34.39
N VAL A 284 -44.20 -18.06 34.05
CA VAL A 284 -43.38 -17.19 34.90
C VAL A 284 -43.17 -15.86 34.14
N PRO A 285 -43.38 -14.68 34.77
CA PRO A 285 -43.18 -13.39 34.11
C PRO A 285 -41.69 -13.07 33.95
N PRO A 286 -41.26 -12.33 32.90
CA PRO A 286 -39.86 -12.04 32.67
C PRO A 286 -39.29 -11.02 33.69
N PRO A 287 -38.04 -11.20 34.17
CA PRO A 287 -37.35 -10.21 35.00
C PRO A 287 -36.88 -9.00 34.16
N PRO A 288 -36.60 -7.85 34.78
CA PRO A 288 -36.37 -6.58 34.08
C PRO A 288 -35.07 -6.58 33.27
N ARG A 289 -35.15 -6.08 32.03
CA ARG A 289 -34.02 -5.88 31.12
C ARG A 289 -33.06 -4.85 31.71
N ARG A 290 -31.79 -5.23 31.92
CA ARG A 290 -30.66 -4.29 32.08
C ARG A 290 -29.88 -4.30 30.77
N SER A 291 -29.92 -3.17 30.07
CA SER A 291 -29.25 -2.92 28.79
C SER A 291 -27.72 -2.94 29.00
N GLY A 292 -27.03 -3.76 28.21
CA GLY A 292 -25.57 -3.80 28.11
C GLY A 292 -25.13 -3.47 26.68
N LEU A 293 -23.83 -3.19 26.50
CA LEU A 293 -23.23 -2.77 25.22
C LEU A 293 -23.53 -3.72 24.04
N GLY A 294 -23.69 -5.03 24.31
CA GLY A 294 -24.08 -6.01 23.29
C GLY A 294 -25.51 -5.83 22.76
N ASP A 295 -26.42 -5.25 23.54
CA ASP A 295 -27.81 -4.99 23.13
C ASP A 295 -27.87 -3.79 22.17
N LEU A 296 -26.99 -2.79 22.38
CA LEU A 296 -26.84 -1.63 21.48
C LEU A 296 -26.20 -2.03 20.15
N VAL A 297 -25.22 -2.94 20.15
CA VAL A 297 -24.61 -3.48 18.92
C VAL A 297 -25.63 -4.32 18.14
N ALA A 298 -26.47 -5.10 18.82
CA ALA A 298 -27.53 -5.86 18.18
C ALA A 298 -28.63 -4.95 17.58
N GLU A 299 -28.97 -3.85 18.25
CA GLU A 299 -29.93 -2.86 17.75
C GLU A 299 -29.38 -2.11 16.52
N LEU A 300 -28.08 -1.74 16.54
CA LEU A 300 -27.42 -1.08 15.40
C LEU A 300 -27.31 -2.00 14.17
N GLN A 301 -26.98 -3.27 14.38
CA GLN A 301 -26.93 -4.27 13.30
C GLN A 301 -28.32 -4.53 12.71
N ALA A 302 -29.36 -4.55 13.55
CA ALA A 302 -30.74 -4.69 13.10
C ALA A 302 -31.21 -3.46 12.29
N GLU A 303 -30.79 -2.25 12.66
CA GLU A 303 -31.07 -1.03 11.90
C GLU A 303 -30.35 -1.03 10.54
N GLU A 304 -29.09 -1.44 10.48
CA GLU A 304 -28.34 -1.57 9.21
C GLU A 304 -28.94 -2.63 8.28
N GLU A 305 -29.38 -3.77 8.83
CA GLU A 305 -30.05 -4.81 8.04
C GLU A 305 -31.42 -4.35 7.54
N ALA A 306 -32.19 -3.62 8.35
CA ALA A 306 -33.46 -3.03 7.94
C ALA A 306 -33.28 -1.96 6.86
N GLU A 307 -32.24 -1.13 6.96
CA GLU A 307 -31.91 -0.13 5.95
C GLU A 307 -31.45 -0.80 4.65
N ARG A 308 -30.62 -1.85 4.73
CA ARG A 308 -30.18 -2.65 3.59
C ARG A 308 -31.35 -3.35 2.89
N ALA A 309 -32.29 -3.90 3.66
CA ALA A 309 -33.52 -4.50 3.14
C ALA A 309 -34.45 -3.45 2.49
N SER A 310 -34.49 -2.23 3.02
CA SER A 310 -35.27 -1.14 2.43
C SER A 310 -34.70 -0.67 1.07
N ARG A 311 -33.36 -0.65 0.92
CA ARG A 311 -32.69 -0.34 -0.36
C ARG A 311 -32.92 -1.43 -1.41
N MET A 312 -32.90 -2.70 -1.02
CA MET A 312 -33.21 -3.80 -1.93
C MET A 312 -34.68 -3.78 -2.37
N ARG A 313 -35.61 -3.42 -1.48
CA ARG A 313 -37.04 -3.34 -1.79
C ARG A 313 -37.41 -2.16 -2.70
N GLN A 314 -36.57 -1.12 -2.77
CA GLN A 314 -36.77 0.03 -3.66
C GLN A 314 -36.37 -0.27 -5.12
N GLN A 315 -35.66 -1.37 -5.38
CA GLN A 315 -35.18 -1.75 -6.71
C GLN A 315 -36.18 -2.60 -7.52
N ASP A 316 -37.22 -3.15 -6.87
CA ASP A 316 -38.23 -4.03 -7.50
C ASP A 316 -39.56 -3.32 -7.88
N GLY A 317 -39.57 -1.99 -7.93
CA GLY A 317 -40.79 -1.19 -8.09
C GLY A 317 -40.88 -0.35 -9.37
N PHE A 318 -41.06 -0.97 -10.55
CA PHE A 318 -41.58 -0.24 -11.72
C PHE A 318 -42.68 -1.05 -12.45
N PRO A 319 -43.92 -0.54 -12.55
CA PRO A 319 -45.03 -1.26 -13.17
C PRO A 319 -45.00 -1.15 -14.70
N GLY A 320 -45.28 -2.29 -15.35
CA GLY A 320 -45.24 -2.45 -16.79
C GLY A 320 -46.33 -1.71 -17.58
N HIS A 321 -45.97 -1.32 -18.80
CA HIS A 321 -46.87 -1.09 -19.92
C HIS A 321 -46.20 -1.68 -21.18
N GLY A 322 -46.80 -2.73 -21.75
CA GLY A 322 -46.55 -3.10 -23.16
C GLY A 322 -47.25 -2.10 -24.09
N PRO A 323 -46.91 -2.03 -25.40
CA PRO A 323 -47.20 -3.19 -26.25
C PRO A 323 -46.27 -3.44 -27.48
N ARG A 324 -46.31 -4.71 -27.89
CA ARG A 324 -46.25 -5.30 -29.25
C ARG A 324 -44.93 -5.33 -30.05
N LEU A 325 -44.70 -6.56 -30.53
CA LEU A 325 -43.74 -7.05 -31.51
C LEU A 325 -43.89 -6.33 -32.86
N ASP A 326 -42.77 -6.05 -33.53
CA ASP A 326 -42.34 -6.81 -34.72
C ASP A 326 -40.91 -6.41 -35.17
N ASP A 327 -40.23 -7.41 -35.72
CA ASP A 327 -39.04 -7.42 -36.59
C ASP A 327 -37.58 -7.35 -36.07
N PHE A 328 -36.93 -8.52 -36.19
CA PHE A 328 -35.63 -8.80 -36.83
C PHE A 328 -34.35 -8.11 -36.27
N GLY A 329 -33.31 -8.81 -35.82
CA GLY A 329 -33.04 -10.24 -35.80
C GLY A 329 -31.69 -10.53 -35.13
N GLY A 330 -31.59 -11.72 -34.54
CA GLY A 330 -30.35 -12.31 -34.06
C GLY A 330 -30.60 -13.77 -33.68
N PRO A 331 -29.74 -14.72 -34.08
CA PRO A 331 -29.68 -16.03 -33.43
C PRO A 331 -28.49 -16.01 -32.44
N MET A 332 -28.68 -16.17 -31.12
CA MET A 332 -29.12 -17.32 -30.33
C MET A 332 -28.17 -18.54 -30.32
N THR A 333 -28.08 -19.09 -29.10
CA THR A 333 -27.59 -20.41 -28.65
C THR A 333 -26.10 -20.53 -28.29
N GLY A 334 -25.69 -21.12 -27.16
CA GLY A 334 -26.47 -21.81 -26.14
C GLY A 334 -25.64 -22.23 -24.91
N HIS A 335 -26.36 -22.42 -23.81
CA HIS A 335 -25.92 -23.08 -22.58
C HIS A 335 -26.07 -24.61 -22.72
N LEU A 336 -25.16 -25.38 -22.11
CA LEU A 336 -25.28 -26.73 -21.48
C LEU A 336 -24.15 -27.70 -21.86
N MET A 337 -23.32 -28.09 -20.88
CA MET A 337 -23.18 -29.47 -20.35
C MET A 337 -21.89 -29.65 -19.56
N ALA A 338 -22.00 -30.34 -18.42
CA ALA A 338 -20.90 -30.85 -17.60
C ALA A 338 -20.83 -32.39 -17.68
N SER A 339 -19.65 -32.94 -17.34
CA SER A 339 -19.28 -34.33 -16.97
C SER A 339 -18.78 -35.33 -18.05
N ASP A 340 -17.44 -35.50 -18.05
CA ASP A 340 -16.67 -36.75 -17.80
C ASP A 340 -16.42 -37.77 -18.96
N PRO A 341 -15.50 -38.76 -18.79
CA PRO A 341 -14.05 -38.67 -19.03
C PRO A 341 -13.56 -39.67 -20.10
N LEU A 342 -12.55 -39.32 -20.92
CA LEU A 342 -11.80 -40.34 -21.68
C LEU A 342 -10.47 -39.79 -22.22
N ALA A 343 -9.36 -40.31 -21.68
CA ALA A 343 -8.05 -40.25 -22.32
C ALA A 343 -8.05 -41.09 -23.60
N PRO A 344 -7.19 -40.74 -24.57
CA PRO A 344 -6.18 -41.70 -24.97
C PRO A 344 -4.77 -41.11 -25.13
N SER A 345 -3.85 -41.90 -24.58
CA SER A 345 -2.41 -42.06 -24.76
C SER A 345 -1.70 -41.67 -26.07
N LEU A 346 -0.47 -41.12 -25.87
CA LEU A 346 0.82 -41.24 -26.61
C LEU A 346 1.19 -40.20 -27.70
N PRO A 347 2.50 -39.97 -28.01
CA PRO A 347 3.74 -40.40 -27.33
C PRO A 347 4.77 -39.28 -27.03
N SER A 348 5.63 -39.58 -26.06
CA SER A 348 6.91 -38.95 -25.76
C SER A 348 7.99 -39.35 -26.76
N ASP A 349 8.68 -38.39 -27.38
CA ASP A 349 10.05 -38.58 -27.90
C ASP A 349 10.67 -37.24 -28.28
N PHE A 350 11.55 -36.71 -27.41
CA PHE A 350 12.80 -36.02 -27.80
C PHE A 350 13.69 -35.99 -26.56
N GLY A 351 14.55 -37.00 -26.45
CA GLY A 351 15.64 -37.04 -25.48
C GLY A 351 16.79 -36.16 -25.93
N MET A 352 17.29 -35.33 -25.02
CA MET A 352 18.65 -34.80 -25.03
C MET A 352 19.20 -34.90 -23.61
N THR A 353 20.19 -35.77 -23.45
CA THR A 353 21.01 -35.96 -22.25
C THR A 353 21.84 -34.71 -21.93
N PRO A 354 21.96 -34.25 -20.68
CA PRO A 354 22.93 -33.22 -20.30
C PRO A 354 24.33 -33.82 -20.11
N PRO A 355 25.41 -33.14 -20.56
CA PRO A 355 26.77 -33.55 -20.23
C PRO A 355 27.20 -33.03 -18.85
N ALA A 356 28.08 -33.79 -18.21
CA ALA A 356 28.64 -33.55 -16.89
C ALA A 356 29.91 -32.66 -16.94
N VAL A 357 29.97 -31.66 -16.02
CA VAL A 357 31.14 -31.19 -15.20
C VAL A 357 32.30 -30.51 -15.97
N PRO A 358 33.06 -29.48 -15.48
CA PRO A 358 33.37 -29.14 -14.07
C PRO A 358 33.26 -27.66 -13.63
N HIS A 359 33.20 -27.49 -12.30
CA HIS A 359 33.48 -26.28 -11.54
C HIS A 359 34.92 -25.78 -11.71
N ASP A 360 35.10 -24.48 -11.95
CA ASP A 360 36.13 -23.64 -11.32
C ASP A 360 35.92 -22.16 -11.75
N MET A 361 35.49 -21.32 -10.81
CA MET A 361 35.55 -19.85 -10.90
C MET A 361 36.11 -19.31 -9.57
N PRO A 362 37.11 -18.42 -9.58
CA PRO A 362 37.70 -17.91 -8.35
C PRO A 362 36.83 -16.80 -7.73
N ALA A 363 36.45 -17.01 -6.47
CA ALA A 363 35.86 -16.01 -5.60
C ALA A 363 36.96 -15.09 -5.02
N THR A 364 36.85 -13.79 -5.26
CA THR A 364 37.49 -12.77 -4.41
C THR A 364 36.49 -12.32 -3.35
N GLY A 365 36.52 -12.99 -2.21
CA GLY A 365 35.87 -12.59 -0.96
C GLY A 365 36.84 -12.86 0.18
N VAL A 366 37.20 -11.82 0.92
CA VAL A 366 38.18 -11.85 2.02
C VAL A 366 37.59 -12.63 3.20
N MET A 367 38.24 -13.74 3.56
CA MET A 367 37.91 -14.62 4.69
C MET A 367 38.56 -14.13 5.99
N PHE A 368 37.80 -14.10 7.09
CA PHE A 368 38.33 -14.19 8.45
C PHE A 368 37.95 -15.57 9.03
N PRO A 369 38.87 -16.29 9.69
CA PRO A 369 38.72 -17.73 9.92
C PRO A 369 37.87 -18.05 11.16
N VAL A 370 36.90 -18.94 10.97
CA VAL A 370 36.32 -19.78 12.02
C VAL A 370 37.13 -21.07 12.10
N THR A 371 37.66 -21.39 13.28
CA THR A 371 38.33 -22.68 13.56
C THR A 371 37.34 -23.60 14.28
N ASP A 372 37.04 -24.75 13.69
CA ASP A 372 36.47 -25.90 14.39
C ASP A 372 37.30 -27.16 14.08
N GLY A 373 37.66 -27.90 15.13
CA GLY A 373 38.28 -29.22 15.04
C GLY A 373 39.08 -29.59 16.30
N PRO A 374 38.73 -30.68 17.02
CA PRO A 374 39.41 -31.08 18.26
C PRO A 374 40.66 -31.93 17.95
N PRO A 375 41.67 -31.96 18.84
CA PRO A 375 42.11 -33.27 19.32
C PRO A 375 42.61 -33.32 20.79
N SER A 376 42.20 -34.40 21.47
CA SER A 376 42.92 -35.23 22.46
C SER A 376 44.04 -34.63 23.34
N PHE A 377 43.84 -34.67 24.66
CA PHE A 377 44.87 -34.46 25.69
C PHE A 377 45.61 -35.75 26.06
N PRO A 378 46.93 -35.71 26.32
CA PRO A 378 47.63 -36.75 27.06
C PRO A 378 47.66 -36.48 28.57
N GLN A 379 47.56 -37.58 29.31
CA GLN A 379 47.71 -37.77 30.75
C GLN A 379 49.18 -37.54 31.20
N GLU A 380 49.42 -36.80 32.30
CA GLU A 380 50.20 -37.27 33.47
C GLU A 380 50.41 -36.23 34.59
N THR A 381 50.20 -36.73 35.82
CA THR A 381 50.92 -36.46 37.10
C THR A 381 50.82 -35.11 37.85
N GLY A 382 50.19 -35.17 39.04
CA GLY A 382 50.94 -35.08 40.31
C GLY A 382 50.70 -33.88 41.25
N GLY A 383 50.16 -34.15 42.46
CA GLY A 383 50.42 -33.40 43.71
C GLY A 383 49.31 -32.41 44.15
N VAL A 384 48.30 -32.79 44.96
CA VAL A 384 48.23 -32.96 46.44
C VAL A 384 48.05 -31.66 47.24
N PHE A 385 47.19 -31.77 48.28
CA PHE A 385 46.73 -30.85 49.36
C PHE A 385 45.43 -30.10 49.05
N GLY A 386 44.32 -30.23 49.78
CA GLY A 386 43.97 -30.97 51.00
C GLY A 386 42.85 -30.25 51.76
N ALA A 387 41.84 -31.00 52.22
CA ALA A 387 40.83 -30.69 53.25
C ALA A 387 39.82 -29.53 52.96
N ALA A 388 38.53 -29.79 52.72
CA ALA A 388 37.45 -30.20 53.64
C ALA A 388 36.57 -29.02 54.08
N ALA A 389 35.30 -29.01 53.67
CA ALA A 389 34.11 -28.95 54.54
C ALA A 389 32.86 -28.37 53.84
N SER A 390 31.73 -29.00 54.18
CA SER A 390 30.35 -28.48 54.21
C SER A 390 29.57 -28.22 52.91
N ARG A 391 28.57 -29.10 52.73
CA ARG A 391 27.33 -28.92 51.96
C ARG A 391 26.58 -27.65 52.39
N GLN A 392 26.11 -26.88 51.41
CA GLN A 392 24.74 -26.35 51.42
C GLN A 392 24.31 -26.06 49.99
N GLY A 393 23.19 -26.67 49.58
CA GLY A 393 22.67 -26.61 48.23
C GLY A 393 22.16 -25.22 47.87
N VAL A 394 22.62 -24.72 46.72
CA VAL A 394 21.91 -23.72 45.95
C VAL A 394 21.74 -24.34 44.57
N SER A 395 20.48 -24.63 44.22
CA SER A 395 20.11 -25.09 42.89
C SER A 395 20.38 -23.94 41.93
N ALA A 396 21.52 -23.98 41.23
CA ALA A 396 21.79 -23.06 40.13
C ALA A 396 20.87 -23.47 38.98
N SER A 397 19.86 -22.63 38.71
CA SER A 397 19.07 -22.71 37.48
C SER A 397 20.04 -22.64 36.30
N ALA A 398 20.13 -23.74 35.56
CA ALA A 398 20.95 -23.81 34.37
C ALA A 398 20.44 -22.77 33.37
N ALA A 399 21.28 -21.79 33.03
CA ALA A 399 20.99 -20.84 31.97
C ALA A 399 20.81 -21.62 30.65
N MET A 400 19.59 -21.60 30.11
CA MET A 400 19.33 -22.10 28.77
C MET A 400 20.00 -21.14 27.75
N PRO A 401 20.62 -21.66 26.68
CA PRO A 401 21.10 -20.83 25.58
C PRO A 401 19.92 -20.12 24.88
N PRO A 402 20.10 -18.93 24.28
CA PRO A 402 19.03 -18.23 23.60
C PRO A 402 18.63 -19.01 22.35
N ALA A 403 17.54 -19.77 22.45
CA ALA A 403 16.87 -20.31 21.28
C ALA A 403 16.24 -19.15 20.50
N SER A 404 16.57 -19.03 19.21
CA SER A 404 15.67 -18.36 18.29
C SER A 404 14.41 -19.21 18.23
N VAL A 405 13.34 -18.77 18.89
CA VAL A 405 12.06 -19.47 18.89
C VAL A 405 11.27 -18.87 17.74
N LYS A 406 11.10 -19.61 16.64
CA LYS A 406 10.04 -19.28 15.66
C LYS A 406 8.75 -19.23 16.49
N PRO A 407 8.11 -18.05 16.65
CA PRO A 407 6.92 -17.92 17.48
C PRO A 407 5.86 -18.91 17.03
N ALA A 408 5.01 -19.39 17.93
CA ALA A 408 3.90 -20.23 17.50
C ALA A 408 3.05 -19.42 16.50
N PRO A 409 2.64 -20.00 15.36
CA PRO A 409 1.81 -19.28 14.38
C PRO A 409 0.45 -18.88 14.94
N SER A 410 0.08 -19.40 16.10
CA SER A 410 -1.11 -19.00 16.84
C SER A 410 -0.97 -17.69 17.61
N THR A 411 0.25 -17.17 17.83
CA THR A 411 0.49 -16.00 18.69
C THR A 411 -0.24 -14.78 18.13
N TYR A 412 -1.00 -14.10 18.98
CA TYR A 412 -1.85 -12.98 18.57
C TYR A 412 -1.38 -11.69 19.25
N GLY A 413 -1.04 -10.67 18.46
CA GLY A 413 -0.53 -9.39 18.94
C GLY A 413 -1.48 -8.23 18.66
N ILE A 414 -1.47 -7.22 19.54
CA ILE A 414 -2.19 -5.96 19.34
C ILE A 414 -1.30 -4.79 19.72
N LEU A 415 -1.40 -3.72 18.94
CA LEU A 415 -0.89 -2.40 19.26
C LEU A 415 -2.05 -1.41 19.33
N THR A 416 -2.28 -0.81 20.48
CA THR A 416 -3.28 0.23 20.66
C THR A 416 -2.62 1.57 20.91
N VAL A 417 -2.95 2.57 20.10
CA VAL A 417 -2.49 3.95 20.25
C VAL A 417 -3.63 4.80 20.81
N PHE A 418 -3.42 5.36 22.00
CA PHE A 418 -4.31 6.33 22.63
C PHE A 418 -3.77 7.74 22.43
N THR A 419 -4.60 8.63 21.90
CA THR A 419 -4.41 10.07 22.00
C THR A 419 -5.14 10.54 23.25
N LEU A 420 -4.40 11.08 24.22
CA LEU A 420 -4.91 11.52 25.50
C LEU A 420 -5.46 12.95 25.43
N MET A 421 -6.42 13.24 26.31
CA MET A 421 -6.82 14.60 26.67
C MET A 421 -5.65 15.36 27.30
N ASP A 422 -5.61 16.68 27.12
CA ASP A 422 -4.57 17.49 27.77
C ASP A 422 -4.70 17.39 29.30
N GLY A 423 -3.57 17.20 29.98
CA GLY A 423 -3.50 16.99 31.43
C GLY A 423 -3.96 15.61 31.95
N SER A 424 -4.43 14.67 31.11
CA SER A 424 -4.90 13.34 31.57
C SER A 424 -3.80 12.28 31.67
N GLY A 425 -2.57 12.60 31.27
CA GLY A 425 -1.43 11.67 31.20
C GLY A 425 -1.19 10.85 32.46
N GLU A 426 -1.04 11.52 33.61
CA GLU A 426 -0.76 10.86 34.89
C GLU A 426 -1.92 9.97 35.35
N ALA A 427 -3.17 10.40 35.12
CA ALA A 427 -4.35 9.61 35.46
C ALA A 427 -4.46 8.35 34.59
N PHE A 428 -4.16 8.47 33.29
CA PHE A 428 -4.12 7.32 32.39
C PHE A 428 -2.99 6.36 32.77
N ASP A 429 -1.80 6.89 33.09
CA ASP A 429 -0.63 6.07 33.46
C ASP A 429 -0.91 5.25 34.72
N LYS A 430 -1.54 5.85 35.73
CA LYS A 430 -1.96 5.14 36.94
C LYS A 430 -3.01 4.05 36.63
N LEU A 431 -4.00 4.35 35.80
CA LEU A 431 -5.02 3.38 35.40
C LEU A 431 -4.40 2.20 34.62
N ALA A 432 -3.44 2.48 33.75
CA ALA A 432 -2.70 1.45 33.01
C ALA A 432 -1.84 0.60 33.95
N GLU A 433 -1.14 1.20 34.93
CA GLU A 433 -0.35 0.47 35.93
C GLU A 433 -1.22 -0.50 36.76
N GLU A 434 -2.37 -0.03 37.26
CA GLU A 434 -3.33 -0.88 37.98
C GLU A 434 -3.84 -2.05 37.10
N THR A 435 -4.00 -1.82 35.80
CA THR A 435 -4.45 -2.83 34.83
C THR A 435 -3.35 -3.86 34.56
N VAL A 436 -2.10 -3.40 34.33
CA VAL A 436 -0.92 -4.27 34.15
C VAL A 436 -0.76 -5.19 35.36
N GLU A 437 -0.91 -4.67 36.58
CA GLU A 437 -0.86 -5.48 37.78
C GLU A 437 -1.96 -6.55 37.86
N ALA A 438 -3.18 -6.22 37.40
CA ALA A 438 -4.29 -7.18 37.37
C ALA A 438 -4.05 -8.27 36.32
N VAL A 439 -3.61 -7.90 35.12
CA VAL A 439 -3.22 -8.83 34.05
C VAL A 439 -2.12 -9.76 34.54
N LEU A 440 -1.06 -9.23 35.15
CA LEU A 440 0.05 -10.03 35.69
C LEU A 440 -0.40 -11.08 36.72
N ARG A 441 -1.41 -10.76 37.54
CA ARG A 441 -1.92 -11.68 38.58
C ARG A 441 -2.88 -12.73 38.04
N ASN A 442 -3.66 -12.39 37.01
CA ASN A 442 -4.85 -13.17 36.62
C ASN A 442 -4.70 -13.86 35.25
N GLU A 443 -3.74 -13.46 34.42
CA GLU A 443 -3.67 -13.87 33.02
C GLU A 443 -2.29 -14.43 32.63
N PRO A 444 -2.04 -15.73 32.85
CA PRO A 444 -0.77 -16.36 32.48
C PRO A 444 -0.55 -16.50 30.97
N ASP A 445 -1.61 -16.37 30.16
CA ASP A 445 -1.56 -16.48 28.69
C ASP A 445 -1.40 -15.14 27.98
N THR A 446 -1.39 -14.05 28.74
CA THR A 446 -0.98 -12.71 28.29
C THR A 446 0.54 -12.60 28.44
N LEU A 447 1.24 -12.84 27.34
CA LEU A 447 2.70 -12.95 27.28
C LEU A 447 3.37 -11.58 27.46
N ILE A 448 2.79 -10.54 26.87
CA ILE A 448 3.26 -9.16 26.98
C ILE A 448 2.04 -8.27 27.15
N PHE A 449 2.09 -7.36 28.14
CA PHE A 449 1.14 -6.27 28.27
C PHE A 449 1.92 -5.06 28.77
N VAL A 450 2.26 -4.14 27.86
CA VAL A 450 3.14 -3.00 28.15
C VAL A 450 2.51 -1.71 27.67
N CYS A 451 2.44 -0.73 28.56
CA CYS A 451 2.04 0.63 28.23
C CYS A 451 3.30 1.53 28.08
N HIS A 452 3.40 2.23 26.96
CA HIS A 452 4.49 3.13 26.63
C HIS A 452 4.02 4.59 26.61
N ALA A 453 4.84 5.49 27.15
CA ALA A 453 4.75 6.92 26.89
C ALA A 453 5.66 7.31 25.71
N VAL A 454 5.15 8.13 24.79
CA VAL A 454 5.90 8.57 23.61
C VAL A 454 6.71 9.82 23.93
N LYS A 455 8.05 9.73 23.84
CA LYS A 455 8.98 10.83 24.22
C LYS A 455 8.74 12.13 23.45
N SER A 456 8.46 12.02 22.15
CA SER A 456 8.19 13.17 21.26
C SER A 456 6.73 13.62 21.26
N ALA A 457 5.82 12.84 21.85
CA ALA A 457 4.38 13.11 21.88
C ALA A 457 3.80 12.81 23.27
N PRO A 458 3.92 13.73 24.24
CA PRO A 458 3.53 13.48 25.63
C PRO A 458 2.05 13.10 25.84
N LEU A 459 1.18 13.48 24.89
CA LEU A 459 -0.25 13.14 24.87
C LEU A 459 -0.54 11.80 24.20
N GLN A 460 0.46 11.00 23.85
CA GLN A 460 0.24 9.66 23.28
C GLN A 460 0.66 8.57 24.25
N ARG A 461 -0.15 7.50 24.29
CA ARG A 461 0.18 6.24 24.95
C ARG A 461 0.01 5.09 23.98
N ILE A 462 0.98 4.18 23.97
CA ILE A 462 0.97 3.01 23.10
C ILE A 462 0.94 1.78 24.00
N VAL A 463 -0.11 0.98 23.90
CA VAL A 463 -0.22 -0.29 24.60
C VAL A 463 0.10 -1.40 23.62
N TYR A 464 1.13 -2.19 23.92
CA TYR A 464 1.52 -3.36 23.16
C TYR A 464 1.18 -4.61 23.95
N GLU A 465 0.41 -5.49 23.32
CA GLU A 465 -0.14 -6.69 23.91
C GLU A 465 0.23 -7.89 23.05
N LEU A 466 0.62 -8.99 23.70
CA LEU A 466 0.93 -10.24 23.04
C LEU A 466 0.33 -11.40 23.81
N TYR A 467 -0.42 -12.24 23.09
CA TYR A 467 -1.16 -13.36 23.63
C TYR A 467 -0.66 -14.67 23.03
N ARG A 468 -0.78 -15.76 23.78
CA ARG A 468 -0.49 -17.12 23.26
C ARG A 468 -1.28 -17.43 21.99
N ASP A 469 -2.55 -17.03 21.97
CA ASP A 469 -3.48 -17.20 20.87
C ASP A 469 -4.67 -16.24 20.92
N GLU A 470 -5.47 -16.23 19.85
CA GLU A 470 -6.68 -15.41 19.72
C GLU A 470 -7.76 -15.74 20.78
N VAL A 471 -7.79 -16.98 21.27
CA VAL A 471 -8.69 -17.39 22.36
C VAL A 471 -8.27 -16.70 23.66
N SER A 472 -6.97 -16.66 23.94
CA SER A 472 -6.41 -15.96 25.09
C SER A 472 -6.73 -14.47 25.06
N PHE A 473 -6.68 -13.85 23.88
CA PHE A 473 -7.12 -12.46 23.68
C PHE A 473 -8.63 -12.27 23.94
N SER A 474 -9.47 -13.18 23.44
CA SER A 474 -10.91 -13.12 23.69
C SER A 474 -11.26 -13.23 25.18
N GLU A 475 -10.52 -14.05 25.92
CA GLU A 475 -10.68 -14.18 27.38
C GLU A 475 -10.10 -12.97 28.15
N HIS A 476 -8.99 -12.39 27.69
CA HIS A 476 -8.46 -11.12 28.21
C HIS A 476 -9.50 -10.00 28.14
N GLN A 477 -10.14 -9.82 26.98
CA GLN A 477 -11.17 -8.77 26.79
C GLN A 477 -12.37 -8.91 27.74
N ARG A 478 -12.67 -10.11 28.21
CA ARG A 478 -13.81 -10.40 29.10
C ARG A 478 -13.49 -10.18 30.57
N GLN A 479 -12.24 -9.92 30.92
CA GLN A 479 -11.85 -9.74 32.31
C GLN A 479 -12.41 -8.44 32.89
N SER A 480 -12.77 -8.48 34.18
CA SER A 480 -13.36 -7.34 34.87
C SER A 480 -12.41 -6.12 34.95
N HIS A 481 -11.10 -6.34 35.02
CA HIS A 481 -10.12 -5.25 34.96
C HIS A 481 -10.03 -4.61 33.57
N MET A 482 -10.32 -5.36 32.49
CA MET A 482 -10.39 -4.78 31.14
C MET A 482 -11.68 -4.00 30.91
N GLU A 483 -12.81 -4.45 31.44
CA GLU A 483 -14.05 -3.67 31.46
C GLU A 483 -13.87 -2.35 32.25
N ARG A 484 -13.19 -2.41 33.40
CA ARG A 484 -12.82 -1.25 34.20
C ARG A 484 -11.90 -0.31 33.41
N PHE A 485 -10.84 -0.83 32.79
CA PHE A 485 -9.91 -0.04 31.97
C PHE A 485 -10.65 0.66 30.82
N ALA A 486 -11.51 -0.07 30.11
CA ALA A 486 -12.30 0.46 29.00
C ALA A 486 -13.26 1.58 29.44
N THR A 487 -13.86 1.46 30.61
CA THR A 487 -14.80 2.46 31.15
C THR A 487 -14.08 3.68 31.69
N GLU A 488 -13.07 3.49 32.55
CA GLU A 488 -12.38 4.59 33.23
C GLU A 488 -11.45 5.39 32.28
N ARG A 489 -11.01 4.80 31.17
CA ARG A 489 -10.19 5.52 30.17
C ARG A 489 -11.00 6.47 29.28
N GLN A 490 -12.31 6.27 29.12
CA GLN A 490 -13.16 7.08 28.21
C GLN A 490 -13.00 8.60 28.41
N PRO A 491 -13.05 9.17 29.63
CA PRO A 491 -12.87 10.61 29.82
C PRO A 491 -11.41 11.08 29.65
N LEU A 492 -10.44 10.16 29.56
CA LEU A 492 -9.01 10.47 29.51
C LEU A 492 -8.47 10.51 28.07
N VAL A 493 -9.21 9.96 27.11
CA VAL A 493 -8.75 9.68 25.74
C VAL A 493 -9.59 10.45 24.72
N LEU A 494 -8.92 11.12 23.79
CA LEU A 494 -9.50 11.78 22.62
C LEU A 494 -9.75 10.81 21.46
N ALA A 495 -8.82 9.89 21.22
CA ALA A 495 -8.90 8.93 20.12
C ALA A 495 -8.18 7.62 20.48
N THR A 496 -8.68 6.52 19.93
CA THR A 496 -8.08 5.18 20.08
C THR A 496 -7.93 4.57 18.69
N ASN A 497 -6.72 4.13 18.34
CA ASN A 497 -6.46 3.36 17.13
C ASN A 497 -5.93 1.98 17.53
N VAL A 498 -6.49 0.92 16.98
CA VAL A 498 -6.12 -0.46 17.28
C VAL A 498 -5.55 -1.09 16.01
N ILE A 499 -4.43 -1.77 16.14
CA ILE A 499 -3.72 -2.45 15.05
C ILE A 499 -3.46 -3.89 15.51
N GLU A 500 -3.92 -4.86 14.72
CA GLU A 500 -3.64 -6.27 14.95
C GLU A 500 -2.27 -6.64 14.36
N LEU A 501 -1.54 -7.53 15.04
CA LEU A 501 -0.17 -7.87 14.70
C LEU A 501 0.02 -9.39 14.67
N ALA A 502 0.73 -9.87 13.64
CA ALA A 502 1.30 -11.21 13.60
C ALA A 502 2.78 -11.15 14.06
N VAL A 503 3.24 -12.19 14.77
CA VAL A 503 4.66 -12.28 15.16
C VAL A 503 5.40 -13.24 14.24
N ASN A 504 6.18 -12.67 13.32
CA ASN A 504 6.96 -13.45 12.35
C ASN A 504 8.30 -13.92 12.95
N ALA A 505 8.95 -13.08 13.74
CA ALA A 505 10.19 -13.39 14.45
C ALA A 505 10.27 -12.66 15.79
N ALA A 506 10.86 -13.29 16.81
CA ALA A 506 11.02 -12.68 18.12
C ALA A 506 12.33 -13.09 18.82
N LYS A 507 13.01 -12.11 19.42
CA LYS A 507 14.01 -12.35 20.45
C LYS A 507 13.42 -11.96 21.80
N VAL A 508 13.09 -12.94 22.61
CA VAL A 508 12.53 -12.71 23.95
C VAL A 508 13.66 -12.71 24.96
N THR A 509 13.78 -11.63 25.73
CA THR A 509 14.70 -11.54 26.86
C THR A 509 13.97 -10.84 28.00
N ALA A 510 14.08 -11.39 29.20
CA ALA A 510 13.45 -10.79 30.37
C ALA A 510 13.97 -9.36 30.57
N LEU A 511 13.05 -8.42 30.82
CA LEU A 511 13.41 -7.06 31.16
C LEU A 511 14.16 -7.05 32.52
N PRO A 512 15.16 -6.18 32.70
CA PRO A 512 15.81 -6.00 33.99
C PRO A 512 14.77 -5.60 35.05
N GLN A 513 14.61 -6.43 36.09
CA GLN A 513 13.76 -6.10 37.23
C GLN A 513 14.49 -5.14 38.17
N ARG A 514 13.74 -4.20 38.76
CA ARG A 514 14.27 -3.14 39.62
C ARG A 514 14.40 -3.56 41.07
#